data_AF-A0A1Q8BPX9-F1
#
_entry.id   AF-A0A1Q8BPX9-F1
#
_cell.length_a   1.000
_cell.length_b   1.000
_cell.length_c   1.000
_cell.angle_alpha   90.00
_cell.angle_beta   90.00
_cell.angle_gamma   90.00
#
_symmetry.space_group_name_H-M   'P 1'
#
loop_
_entity.id
_entity.type
_entity.pdbx_description
1 polymer ?
#
loop_
_entity_poly.entity_id
_entity_poly.type
_entity_poly.pdbx_seq_one_letter_code
_entity_poly.pdbx_strand_id
1 'polypeptide(L)'
;MLSLELTDPGFDASVLCEFRQRLLEGKADQLILQPLLDLALAHGWLKARGKQRTDSTHVLGAIRALHRLETVGETMRATLNVLATVAPEWLRTHVSPEWVDRYEKRFEGYRLPKGKAERQQYAEVIGADGFQLLAAIDSETAPSWLREVPMVQVLRQVWVQQYYAPDGPVRWRNEEDRPRSRLTNTLPL
;
A
#
# COMPACT_ATOMS: atom_id res chain seq x y z
N MET A 1 -24.57 -7.02 -13.10
CA MET A 1 -23.97 -5.77 -13.62
C MET A 1 -24.51 -4.62 -12.79
N LEU A 2 -23.70 -4.01 -11.92
CA LEU A 2 -24.03 -2.77 -11.21
C LEU A 2 -22.85 -1.81 -11.43
N SER A 3 -22.71 -1.35 -12.66
CA SER A 3 -21.82 -0.23 -13.01
C SER A 3 -22.70 0.99 -13.17
N LEU A 4 -23.07 1.63 -12.06
CA LEU A 4 -23.81 2.89 -12.06
C LEU A 4 -22.81 4.06 -12.04
N GLU A 5 -23.19 5.17 -12.66
CA GLU A 5 -22.38 6.39 -12.69
C GLU A 5 -22.31 7.02 -11.30
N LEU A 6 -21.23 7.75 -11.01
CA LEU A 6 -20.99 8.36 -9.68
C LEU A 6 -22.07 9.38 -9.26
N THR A 7 -22.83 9.89 -10.22
CA THR A 7 -23.93 10.86 -10.04
C THR A 7 -25.30 10.20 -9.93
N ASP A 8 -25.37 8.87 -10.00
CA ASP A 8 -26.63 8.15 -9.87
C ASP A 8 -27.18 8.30 -8.43
N PRO A 9 -28.48 8.65 -8.25
CA PRO A 9 -29.09 8.81 -6.93
C PRO A 9 -29.14 7.50 -6.13
N GLY A 10 -28.74 6.37 -6.71
CA GLY A 10 -28.81 5.04 -6.15
C GLY A 10 -30.21 4.45 -6.28
N PHE A 11 -30.39 3.26 -5.72
CA PHE A 11 -31.68 2.61 -5.58
C PHE A 11 -32.06 2.57 -4.09
N ASP A 12 -33.37 2.51 -3.80
CA ASP A 12 -33.86 2.36 -2.44
C ASP A 12 -33.35 1.03 -1.83
N ALA A 13 -33.00 1.05 -0.55
CA ALA A 13 -32.44 -0.12 0.13
C ALA A 13 -33.37 -1.35 0.08
N SER A 14 -34.69 -1.14 -0.02
CA SER A 14 -35.67 -2.22 -0.22
C SER A 14 -35.44 -3.00 -1.51
N VAL A 15 -34.89 -2.39 -2.56
CA VAL A 15 -34.59 -3.05 -3.83
C VAL A 15 -33.57 -4.17 -3.65
N LEU A 16 -32.58 -4.00 -2.75
CA LEU A 16 -31.64 -5.07 -2.42
C LEU A 16 -32.28 -6.17 -1.57
N CYS A 17 -33.22 -5.83 -0.69
CA CYS A 17 -33.98 -6.81 0.07
C CYS A 17 -34.86 -7.67 -0.83
N GLU A 18 -35.59 -7.06 -1.77
CA GLU A 18 -36.41 -7.75 -2.76
C GLU A 18 -35.57 -8.56 -3.74
N PHE A 19 -34.45 -8.01 -4.23
CA PHE A 19 -33.52 -8.73 -5.08
C PHE A 19 -32.93 -9.96 -4.37
N ARG A 20 -32.52 -9.81 -3.11
CA ARG A 20 -32.07 -10.93 -2.27
C ARG A 20 -33.18 -11.97 -2.08
N GLN A 21 -34.41 -11.53 -1.83
CA GLN A 21 -35.53 -12.43 -1.65
C GLN A 21 -35.82 -13.23 -2.93
N ARG A 22 -35.85 -12.57 -4.09
CA ARG A 22 -36.02 -13.22 -5.39
C ARG A 22 -34.89 -14.19 -5.74
N LEU A 23 -33.65 -13.88 -5.35
CA LEU A 23 -32.51 -14.80 -5.47
C LEU A 23 -32.70 -16.07 -4.62
N LEU A 24 -33.17 -15.93 -3.38
CA LEU A 24 -33.41 -17.04 -2.47
C LEU A 24 -34.60 -17.90 -2.95
N GLU A 25 -35.70 -17.27 -3.35
CA GLU A 25 -36.88 -17.94 -3.91
C GLU A 25 -36.54 -18.69 -5.20
N GLY A 26 -35.68 -18.11 -6.05
CA GLY A 26 -35.18 -18.73 -7.27
C GLY A 26 -34.05 -19.75 -7.08
N LYS A 27 -33.60 -20.03 -5.85
CA LYS A 27 -32.42 -20.88 -5.53
C LYS A 27 -31.17 -20.49 -6.35
N ALA A 28 -31.05 -19.21 -6.66
CA ALA A 28 -30.01 -18.63 -7.49
C ALA A 28 -28.86 -18.02 -6.67
N ASP A 29 -28.95 -18.10 -5.34
CA ASP A 29 -27.96 -17.64 -4.36
C ASP A 29 -26.58 -18.30 -4.55
N GLN A 30 -26.55 -19.53 -5.06
CA GLN A 30 -25.31 -20.27 -5.30
C GLN A 30 -24.72 -20.09 -6.71
N LEU A 31 -25.46 -19.49 -7.66
CA LEU A 31 -25.05 -19.42 -9.08
C LEU A 31 -23.76 -18.62 -9.30
N ILE A 32 -23.54 -17.57 -8.50
CA ILE A 32 -22.33 -16.75 -8.57
C ILE A 32 -21.37 -17.12 -7.44
N LEU A 33 -21.91 -17.45 -6.26
CA LEU A 33 -21.11 -17.74 -5.09
C LEU A 33 -20.30 -19.03 -5.25
N GLN A 34 -20.90 -20.11 -5.75
CA GLN A 34 -20.23 -21.40 -5.85
C GLN A 34 -19.05 -21.37 -6.84
N PRO A 35 -19.18 -20.83 -8.07
CA PRO A 35 -18.04 -20.70 -8.98
C PRO A 35 -16.89 -19.84 -8.42
N LEU A 36 -17.23 -18.78 -7.68
CA LEU A 36 -16.24 -17.91 -7.05
C LEU A 36 -15.51 -18.62 -5.90
N LEU A 37 -16.23 -19.40 -5.09
CA LEU A 37 -15.64 -20.23 -4.03
C LEU A 37 -14.76 -21.34 -4.60
N ASP A 38 -15.18 -21.99 -5.69
CA ASP A 38 -14.41 -23.04 -6.36
C ASP A 38 -13.11 -22.47 -6.94
N LEU A 39 -13.17 -21.29 -7.55
CA LEU A 39 -11.98 -20.59 -8.06
C LEU A 39 -11.04 -20.19 -6.91
N ALA A 40 -11.59 -19.67 -5.81
CA ALA A 40 -10.80 -19.30 -4.64
C ALA A 40 -10.17 -20.51 -3.94
N LEU A 41 -10.85 -21.67 -3.90
CA LEU A 41 -10.29 -22.93 -3.42
C LEU A 41 -9.17 -23.43 -4.34
N ALA A 42 -9.37 -23.40 -5.66
CA ALA A 42 -8.37 -23.80 -6.64
C ALA A 42 -7.08 -22.97 -6.54
N HIS A 43 -7.20 -21.69 -6.19
CA HIS A 43 -6.05 -20.79 -5.98
C HIS A 43 -5.50 -20.82 -4.54
N GLY A 44 -6.06 -21.65 -3.66
CA GLY A 44 -5.64 -21.76 -2.26
C GLY A 44 -5.97 -20.53 -1.40
N TRP A 45 -6.85 -19.64 -1.86
CA TRP A 45 -7.30 -18.46 -1.12
C TRP A 45 -8.27 -18.82 0.00
N LEU A 46 -8.95 -19.95 -0.13
CA LEU A 46 -9.80 -20.52 0.90
C LEU A 46 -9.22 -21.85 1.37
N LYS A 47 -9.24 -22.08 2.68
CA LYS A 47 -8.94 -23.39 3.27
C LYS A 47 -10.19 -24.27 3.22
N ALA A 48 -10.05 -25.51 2.76
CA ALA A 48 -11.10 -26.50 2.85
C ALA A 48 -11.39 -26.81 4.33
N ARG A 49 -12.67 -26.67 4.73
CA ARG A 49 -13.19 -26.87 6.10
C ARG A 49 -12.48 -26.02 7.17
N GLY A 50 -13.07 -24.87 7.49
CA GLY A 50 -12.72 -24.02 8.62
C GLY A 50 -13.71 -22.88 8.76
N LYS A 51 -13.87 -22.30 9.95
CA LYS A 51 -14.68 -21.09 10.15
C LYS A 51 -13.98 -19.92 9.45
N GLN A 52 -14.39 -19.65 8.22
CA GLN A 52 -13.91 -18.50 7.45
C GLN A 52 -14.48 -17.25 8.08
N ARG A 53 -13.60 -16.36 8.57
CA ARG A 53 -14.01 -15.02 9.00
C ARG A 53 -14.02 -14.15 7.75
N THR A 54 -15.19 -14.05 7.14
CA THR A 54 -15.52 -13.19 6.00
C THR A 54 -16.10 -11.85 6.45
N ASP A 55 -15.72 -11.37 7.64
CA ASP A 55 -16.07 -10.01 8.01
C ASP A 55 -15.28 -9.05 7.11
N SER A 56 -16.01 -8.21 6.36
CA SER A 56 -15.44 -7.26 5.40
C SER A 56 -14.33 -6.42 6.00
N THR A 57 -14.36 -6.17 7.32
CA THR A 57 -13.33 -5.46 8.08
C THR A 57 -11.97 -6.15 8.04
N HIS A 58 -11.90 -7.47 8.20
CA HIS A 58 -10.63 -8.20 8.18
C HIS A 58 -10.01 -8.22 6.78
N VAL A 59 -10.83 -8.44 5.76
CA VAL A 59 -10.41 -8.40 4.35
C VAL A 59 -9.96 -6.99 3.96
N LEU A 60 -10.73 -5.95 4.33
CA LEU A 60 -10.37 -4.56 4.10
C LEU A 60 -9.09 -4.16 4.83
N GLY A 61 -8.87 -4.60 6.07
CA GLY A 61 -7.63 -4.37 6.80
C GLY A 61 -6.42 -5.01 6.11
N ALA A 62 -6.55 -6.25 5.63
CA ALA A 62 -5.50 -6.93 4.88
C ALA A 62 -5.19 -6.23 3.54
N ILE A 63 -6.22 -5.81 2.79
CA ILE A 63 -6.07 -5.04 1.55
C ILE A 63 -5.43 -3.68 1.82
N ARG A 64 -5.86 -2.96 2.86
CA ARG A 64 -5.27 -1.66 3.25
C ARG A 64 -3.80 -1.80 3.62
N ALA A 65 -3.43 -2.83 4.38
CA ALA A 65 -2.04 -3.09 4.74
C ALA A 65 -1.17 -3.40 3.51
N LEU A 66 -1.69 -4.20 2.56
CA LEU A 66 -1.02 -4.48 1.29
C LEU A 66 -0.86 -3.22 0.44
N HIS A 67 -1.94 -2.48 0.23
CA HIS A 67 -1.94 -1.21 -0.51
C HIS A 67 -0.95 -0.21 0.09
N ARG A 68 -0.80 -0.21 1.42
CA ARG A 68 0.13 0.67 2.12
C ARG A 68 1.59 0.29 1.88
N LEU A 69 1.91 -1.00 1.89
CA LEU A 69 3.25 -1.50 1.57
C LEU A 69 3.60 -1.22 0.10
N GLU A 70 2.63 -1.42 -0.80
CA GLU A 70 2.76 -1.05 -2.21
C GLU A 70 2.97 0.46 -2.38
N THR A 71 2.26 1.29 -1.61
CA THR A 71 2.40 2.75 -1.65
C THR A 71 3.83 3.17 -1.31
N VAL A 72 4.40 2.67 -0.19
CA VAL A 72 5.76 3.06 0.21
C VAL A 72 6.82 2.54 -0.78
N GLY A 73 6.69 1.30 -1.24
CA GLY A 73 7.62 0.71 -2.20
C GLY A 73 7.59 1.41 -3.56
N GLU A 74 6.39 1.71 -4.07
CA GLU A 74 6.21 2.39 -5.35
C GLU A 74 6.65 3.86 -5.28
N THR A 75 6.45 4.53 -4.14
CA THR A 75 6.96 5.90 -3.94
C THR A 75 8.48 5.93 -3.97
N MET A 76 9.14 4.97 -3.30
CA MET A 76 10.60 4.85 -3.35
C MET A 76 11.08 4.60 -4.79
N ARG A 77 10.49 3.62 -5.46
CA ARG A 77 10.81 3.29 -6.86
C ARG A 77 10.63 4.49 -7.80
N ALA A 78 9.49 5.18 -7.72
CA ALA A 78 9.21 6.35 -8.54
C ALA A 78 10.25 7.46 -8.29
N THR A 79 10.66 7.67 -7.04
CA THR A 79 11.70 8.65 -6.69
C THR A 79 13.05 8.26 -7.29
N LEU A 80 13.47 7.01 -7.15
CA LEU A 80 14.71 6.51 -7.75
C LEU A 80 14.72 6.65 -9.28
N ASN A 81 13.60 6.37 -9.95
CA ASN A 81 13.50 6.54 -11.41
C ASN A 81 13.63 8.01 -11.85
N VAL A 82 13.00 8.93 -11.13
CA VAL A 82 13.13 10.37 -11.41
C VAL A 82 14.57 10.81 -11.19
N LEU A 83 15.20 10.41 -10.07
CA LEU A 83 16.59 10.73 -9.76
C LEU A 83 17.57 10.13 -10.78
N ALA A 84 17.30 8.93 -11.28
CA ALA A 84 18.09 8.30 -12.34
C ALA A 84 18.03 9.09 -13.66
N THR A 85 16.96 9.88 -13.86
CA THR A 85 16.80 10.73 -15.05
C THR A 85 17.47 12.09 -14.86
N VAL A 86 17.32 12.71 -13.69
CA VAL A 86 17.76 14.10 -13.47
C VAL A 86 19.18 14.21 -12.89
N ALA A 87 19.64 13.22 -12.13
CA ALA A 87 20.97 13.19 -11.51
C ALA A 87 21.56 11.76 -11.47
N PRO A 88 21.78 11.11 -12.63
CA PRO A 88 22.23 9.72 -12.69
C PRO A 88 23.58 9.48 -12.00
N GLU A 89 24.55 10.37 -12.17
CA GLU A 89 25.89 10.21 -11.60
C GLU A 89 25.86 10.29 -10.07
N TRP A 90 25.09 11.24 -9.53
CA TRP A 90 24.87 11.36 -8.09
C TRP A 90 24.15 10.13 -7.55
N LEU A 91 23.10 9.67 -8.22
CA LEU A 91 22.34 8.50 -7.75
C LEU A 91 23.23 7.25 -7.66
N ARG A 92 24.13 7.04 -8.63
CA ARG A 92 25.06 5.89 -8.63
C ARG A 92 25.99 5.86 -7.42
N THR A 93 26.32 7.00 -6.82
CA THR A 93 27.17 7.03 -5.62
C THR A 93 26.40 6.75 -4.33
N HIS A 94 25.06 6.76 -4.37
CA HIS A 94 24.20 6.63 -3.18
C HIS A 94 23.33 5.36 -3.17
N VAL A 95 23.18 4.67 -4.30
CA VAL A 95 22.37 3.44 -4.40
C VAL A 95 23.26 2.21 -4.21
N SER A 96 22.85 1.31 -3.32
CA SER A 96 23.48 0.00 -3.14
C SER A 96 22.93 -1.04 -4.13
N PRO A 97 23.66 -2.14 -4.40
CA PRO A 97 23.14 -3.22 -5.25
C PRO A 97 21.81 -3.80 -4.75
N GLU A 98 21.63 -3.87 -3.42
CA GLU A 98 20.39 -4.36 -2.82
C GLU A 98 19.17 -3.49 -3.16
N TRP A 99 19.37 -2.18 -3.32
CA TRP A 99 18.29 -1.27 -3.71
C TRP A 99 17.89 -1.49 -5.16
N VAL A 100 18.84 -1.80 -6.03
CA VAL A 100 18.53 -2.16 -7.42
C VAL A 100 17.66 -3.40 -7.45
N ASP A 101 18.06 -4.48 -6.78
CA ASP A 101 17.27 -5.72 -6.72
C ASP A 101 15.88 -5.51 -6.13
N ARG A 102 15.76 -4.62 -5.13
CA ARG A 102 14.51 -4.35 -4.40
C ARG A 102 13.55 -3.44 -5.17
N TYR A 103 14.06 -2.44 -5.88
CA TYR A 103 13.24 -1.38 -6.48
C TYR A 103 13.21 -1.39 -8.02
N GLU A 104 14.05 -2.19 -8.69
CA GLU A 104 14.01 -2.33 -10.16
C GLU A 104 12.61 -2.73 -10.64
N LYS A 105 11.98 -3.66 -9.92
CA LYS A 105 10.68 -4.21 -10.28
C LYS A 105 9.54 -3.45 -9.59
N ARG A 106 8.40 -3.38 -10.28
CA ARG A 106 7.17 -2.84 -9.70
C ARG A 106 6.79 -3.63 -8.44
N PHE A 107 6.40 -2.89 -7.41
CA PHE A 107 5.81 -3.44 -6.20
C PHE A 107 4.41 -3.97 -6.53
N GLU A 108 4.30 -5.29 -6.67
CA GLU A 108 3.05 -6.00 -6.98
C GLU A 108 2.73 -6.95 -5.83
N GLY A 109 1.47 -6.96 -5.37
CA GLY A 109 1.04 -7.66 -4.16
C GLY A 109 1.37 -9.15 -4.06
N TYR A 110 1.60 -9.86 -5.17
CA TYR A 110 2.01 -11.28 -5.15
C TYR A 110 3.50 -11.48 -4.83
N ARG A 111 4.35 -10.46 -5.00
CA ARG A 111 5.79 -10.49 -4.66
C ARG A 111 6.07 -10.10 -3.21
N LEU A 112 5.06 -9.59 -2.51
CA LEU A 112 5.20 -9.19 -1.12
C LEU A 112 5.26 -10.43 -0.20
N PRO A 113 5.99 -10.35 0.93
CA PRO A 113 5.99 -11.43 1.92
C PRO A 113 4.57 -11.82 2.33
N LYS A 114 4.34 -13.10 2.59
CA LYS A 114 3.00 -13.60 2.94
C LYS A 114 2.70 -13.41 4.43
N GLY A 115 3.73 -13.41 5.28
CA GLY A 115 3.60 -13.24 6.73
C GLY A 115 3.43 -11.78 7.16
N LYS A 116 2.62 -11.55 8.21
CA LYS A 116 2.44 -10.20 8.79
C LYS A 116 3.75 -9.63 9.35
N ALA A 117 4.54 -10.45 10.07
CA ALA A 117 5.82 -10.04 10.63
C ALA A 117 6.87 -9.74 9.54
N GLU A 118 6.93 -10.59 8.50
CA GLU A 118 7.82 -10.37 7.36
C GLU A 118 7.47 -9.10 6.59
N ARG A 119 6.18 -8.80 6.41
CA ARG A 119 5.72 -7.54 5.80
C ARG A 119 6.12 -6.32 6.63
N GLN A 120 6.01 -6.43 7.96
CA GLN A 120 6.43 -5.37 8.87
C GLN A 120 7.93 -5.09 8.72
N GLN A 121 8.75 -6.13 8.81
CA GLN A 121 10.20 -6.02 8.64
C GLN A 121 10.56 -5.46 7.26
N TYR A 122 9.91 -5.95 6.20
CA TYR A 122 10.15 -5.47 4.85
C TYR A 122 9.80 -3.99 4.68
N ALA A 123 8.71 -3.54 5.30
CA ALA A 123 8.35 -2.12 5.29
C ALA A 123 9.32 -1.26 6.09
N GLU A 124 9.88 -1.76 7.18
CA GLU A 124 10.90 -1.06 7.98
C GLU A 124 12.21 -0.93 7.20
N VAL A 125 12.61 -1.97 6.44
CA VAL A 125 13.74 -1.91 5.50
C VAL A 125 13.50 -0.83 4.45
N ILE A 126 12.32 -0.80 3.81
CA ILE A 126 11.97 0.25 2.84
C ILE A 126 12.02 1.63 3.50
N GLY A 127 11.49 1.75 4.71
CA GLY A 127 11.51 2.99 5.47
C GLY A 127 12.93 3.49 5.71
N ALA A 128 13.83 2.61 6.15
CA ALA A 128 15.24 2.91 6.37
C ALA A 128 15.93 3.36 5.08
N ASP A 129 15.68 2.67 3.96
CA ASP A 129 16.23 3.07 2.65
C ASP A 129 15.80 4.50 2.27
N GLY A 130 14.51 4.83 2.44
CA GLY A 130 14.04 6.17 2.12
C GLY A 130 14.57 7.25 3.05
N PHE A 131 14.76 6.98 4.35
CA PHE A 131 15.44 7.93 5.24
C PHE A 131 16.90 8.12 4.86
N GLN A 132 17.60 7.05 4.50
CA GLN A 132 18.97 7.13 3.99
C GLN A 132 19.05 7.99 2.72
N LEU A 133 18.11 7.81 1.78
CA LEU A 133 18.04 8.62 0.56
C LEU A 133 17.77 10.10 0.89
N LEU A 134 16.81 10.38 1.76
CA LEU A 134 16.49 11.75 2.16
C LEU A 134 17.66 12.43 2.88
N ALA A 135 18.36 11.73 3.77
CA ALA A 135 19.56 12.23 4.42
C ALA A 135 20.68 12.53 3.41
N ALA A 136 20.86 11.67 2.39
CA ALA A 136 21.83 11.93 1.32
C ALA A 136 21.46 13.16 0.50
N ILE A 137 20.18 13.36 0.17
CA ILE A 137 19.67 14.55 -0.54
C ILE A 137 19.82 15.81 0.32
N ASP A 138 19.67 15.69 1.64
CA ASP A 138 19.77 16.81 2.57
C ASP A 138 21.19 17.18 2.97
N SER A 139 22.18 16.37 2.60
CA SER A 139 23.60 16.68 2.79
C SER A 139 24.00 18.01 2.13
N GLU A 140 24.94 18.74 2.75
CA GLU A 140 25.55 19.95 2.18
C GLU A 140 26.30 19.66 0.88
N THR A 141 26.77 18.42 0.70
CA THR A 141 27.48 17.98 -0.51
C THR A 141 26.56 17.62 -1.66
N ALA A 142 25.25 17.50 -1.42
CA ALA A 142 24.28 17.17 -2.46
C ALA A 142 23.86 18.41 -3.25
N PRO A 143 23.66 18.30 -4.58
CA PRO A 143 23.12 19.40 -5.37
C PRO A 143 21.81 19.92 -4.79
N SER A 144 21.76 21.22 -4.48
CA SER A 144 20.66 21.81 -3.71
C SER A 144 19.29 21.63 -4.36
N TRP A 145 19.26 21.67 -5.69
CA TRP A 145 18.06 21.50 -6.51
C TRP A 145 17.43 20.10 -6.39
N LEU A 146 18.15 19.07 -5.90
CA LEU A 146 17.56 17.74 -5.65
C LEU A 146 16.43 17.80 -4.62
N ARG A 147 16.53 18.74 -3.67
CA ARG A 147 15.46 18.98 -2.69
C ARG A 147 14.21 19.51 -3.36
N GLU A 148 14.31 20.17 -4.50
CA GLU A 148 13.17 20.81 -5.20
C GLU A 148 12.46 19.84 -6.16
N VAL A 149 13.02 18.65 -6.40
CA VAL A 149 12.42 17.65 -7.27
C VAL A 149 11.04 17.24 -6.71
N PRO A 150 9.94 17.37 -7.49
CA PRO A 150 8.59 17.10 -6.97
C PRO A 150 8.42 15.71 -6.36
N MET A 151 9.05 14.69 -6.96
CA MET A 151 8.97 13.33 -6.45
C MET A 151 9.70 13.14 -5.11
N VAL A 152 10.75 13.91 -4.85
CA VAL A 152 11.43 13.92 -3.54
C VAL A 152 10.52 14.53 -2.46
N GLN A 153 9.72 15.54 -2.81
CA GLN A 153 8.74 16.12 -1.90
C GLN A 153 7.61 15.13 -1.58
N VAL A 154 7.13 14.40 -2.59
CA VAL A 154 6.16 13.32 -2.39
C VAL A 154 6.75 12.23 -1.48
N LEU A 155 8.02 11.85 -1.69
CA LEU A 155 8.72 10.89 -0.82
C LEU A 155 8.70 11.35 0.64
N ARG A 156 9.09 12.60 0.92
CA ARG A 156 9.07 13.16 2.29
C ARG A 156 7.69 13.07 2.92
N GLN A 157 6.66 13.50 2.19
CA GLN A 157 5.30 13.51 2.69
C GLN A 157 4.81 12.09 3.03
N VAL A 158 5.06 11.13 2.13
CA VAL A 158 4.74 9.72 2.38
C VAL A 158 5.54 9.20 3.58
N TRP A 159 6.82 9.53 3.71
CA TRP A 159 7.65 9.04 4.81
C TRP A 159 7.17 9.54 6.17
N VAL A 160 6.85 10.83 6.30
CA VAL A 160 6.29 11.40 7.54
C VAL A 160 4.96 10.75 7.91
N GLN A 161 4.12 10.44 6.92
CA GLN A 161 2.82 9.79 7.14
C GLN A 161 2.95 8.32 7.52
N GLN A 162 3.95 7.62 6.98
CA GLN A 162 4.05 6.17 7.08
C GLN A 162 5.02 5.70 8.16
N TYR A 163 5.99 6.51 8.57
CA TYR A 163 7.03 6.13 9.52
C TYR A 163 7.15 7.10 10.71
N TYR A 164 7.75 6.60 11.79
CA TYR A 164 8.33 7.39 12.87
C TYR A 164 9.85 7.25 12.81
N ALA A 165 10.57 8.38 12.83
CA ALA A 165 12.02 8.39 13.02
C ALA A 165 12.51 9.67 13.74
N PRO A 166 12.04 10.02 14.95
CA PRO A 166 12.54 11.23 15.61
C PRO A 166 13.99 11.05 16.09
N ASP A 167 14.35 9.90 16.69
CA ASP A 167 15.68 9.70 17.31
C ASP A 167 16.09 8.21 17.44
N GLY A 168 15.57 7.31 16.61
CA GLY A 168 15.75 5.86 16.78
C GLY A 168 15.53 5.03 15.52
N PRO A 169 15.52 3.68 15.62
CA PRO A 169 15.33 2.81 14.47
C PRO A 169 13.96 3.07 13.84
N VAL A 170 13.93 3.06 12.51
CA VAL A 170 12.72 3.36 11.72
C VAL A 170 11.58 2.44 12.13
N ARG A 171 10.45 3.02 12.52
CA ARG A 171 9.24 2.26 12.85
C ARG A 171 8.14 2.57 11.86
N TRP A 172 7.59 1.54 11.23
CA TRP A 172 6.41 1.68 10.41
C TRP A 172 5.19 1.93 11.31
N ARG A 173 4.47 3.04 11.09
CA ARG A 173 3.32 3.41 11.95
C ARG A 173 2.24 2.33 11.89
N ASN A 174 1.52 2.02 12.95
CA ASN A 174 0.34 1.15 12.84
C ASN A 174 -0.92 1.97 12.50
N GLU A 175 -2.01 1.31 12.06
CA GLU A 175 -3.29 1.99 11.78
C GLU A 175 -3.85 2.72 13.01
N GLU A 176 -3.55 2.23 14.22
CA GLU A 176 -3.96 2.81 15.49
C GLU A 176 -3.17 4.10 15.85
N ASP A 177 -1.99 4.28 15.26
CA ASP A 177 -1.09 5.43 15.49
C ASP A 177 -1.27 6.56 14.46
N ARG A 178 -2.22 6.39 13.52
CA ARG A 178 -2.51 7.47 12.56
C ARG A 178 -3.24 8.60 13.28
N PRO A 179 -2.88 9.87 13.03
CA PRO A 179 -3.74 10.97 13.44
C PRO A 179 -5.12 10.74 12.82
N ARG A 180 -6.14 10.55 13.67
CA ARG A 180 -7.54 10.50 13.24
C ARG A 180 -7.78 11.73 12.38
N SER A 181 -8.23 11.53 11.14
CA SER A 181 -8.41 12.55 10.10
C SER A 181 -8.75 13.95 10.65
N ARG A 182 -7.71 14.73 10.96
CA ARG A 182 -7.61 16.18 11.21
C ARG A 182 -6.25 16.41 11.88
N LEU A 183 -5.55 17.47 11.47
CA LEU A 183 -4.18 17.88 11.82
C LEU A 183 -3.09 17.44 10.82
N THR A 184 -3.26 17.89 9.58
CA THR A 184 -2.14 18.26 8.70
C THR A 184 -1.59 19.61 9.13
N ASN A 185 -0.53 19.62 9.94
CA ASN A 185 0.65 20.49 9.82
C ASN A 185 1.50 20.30 11.08
N THR A 186 2.80 20.50 10.96
CA THR A 186 3.80 20.44 12.05
C THR A 186 4.14 19.05 12.60
N LEU A 187 4.93 18.28 11.84
CA LEU A 187 5.99 17.48 12.44
C LEU A 187 7.27 17.78 11.65
N PRO A 188 8.37 18.20 12.30
CA PRO A 188 9.66 18.29 11.64
C PRO A 188 10.17 16.87 11.34
N LEU A 189 10.91 16.76 10.24
CA LEU A 189 11.80 15.62 9.97
C LEU A 189 12.96 15.64 10.96
#